data_AF-A0A101W5H5-F1
#
_entry.id   AF-A0A101W5H5-F1
#
_cell.length_a   1.000
_cell.length_b   1.000
_cell.length_c   1.000
_cell.angle_alpha   90.00
_cell.angle_beta   90.00
_cell.angle_gamma   90.00
#
_symmetry.space_group_name_H-M   'P 1'
#
loop_
_entity.id
_entity.type
_entity.pdbx_description
1 polymer ?
#
loop_
_entity_poly.entity_id
_entity_poly.type
_entity_poly.pdbx_seq_one_letter_code
_entity_poly.pdbx_strand_id
1 'polypeptide(L)'
;MGFDEFEKYVSVLSQSESNVIKDLYINEFIDAGNAHYRDNIATIQEFSDGWHYSGYLWECLIKYEQITMHQLKEQLLEFFDVIVFWDNHSSDRIVIPDYWKFPRDRAIKVAPIVLVENFSYLPEDIYICDYSFSWTLVLTHEDDGKRRICYIVDNRRR
;
A
#
# COMPACT_ATOMS: atom_id res chain seq x y z
N MET A 1 -12.52 -13.66 -8.83
CA MET A 1 -11.90 -14.49 -9.90
C MET A 1 -10.79 -15.32 -9.28
N GLY A 2 -10.17 -16.26 -10.01
CA GLY A 2 -8.96 -16.94 -9.54
C GLY A 2 -7.72 -16.02 -9.62
N PHE A 3 -6.63 -16.35 -8.93
CA PHE A 3 -5.41 -15.51 -8.96
C PHE A 3 -4.83 -15.41 -10.38
N ASP A 4 -4.70 -16.53 -11.10
CA ASP A 4 -4.18 -16.55 -12.48
C ASP A 4 -5.02 -15.71 -13.47
N GLU A 5 -6.29 -15.48 -13.15
CA GLU A 5 -7.15 -14.60 -13.93
C GLU A 5 -6.95 -13.14 -13.51
N PHE A 6 -6.88 -12.87 -12.21
CA PHE A 6 -6.57 -11.54 -11.66
C PHE A 6 -5.23 -11.01 -12.17
N GLU A 7 -4.18 -11.85 -12.17
CA GLU A 7 -2.83 -11.48 -12.60
C GLU A 7 -2.81 -10.92 -14.03
N LYS A 8 -3.68 -11.40 -14.93
CA LYS A 8 -3.77 -10.92 -16.32
C LYS A 8 -4.25 -9.47 -16.44
N TYR A 9 -4.93 -8.95 -15.42
CA TYR A 9 -5.40 -7.57 -15.36
C TYR A 9 -4.44 -6.64 -14.62
N VAL A 10 -3.34 -7.19 -14.09
CA VAL A 10 -2.37 -6.44 -13.30
C VAL A 10 -1.13 -6.17 -14.14
N SER A 11 -0.73 -4.91 -14.21
CA SER A 11 0.56 -4.51 -14.76
C SER A 11 1.56 -4.32 -13.63
N VAL A 12 2.49 -5.26 -13.46
CA VAL A 12 3.61 -5.11 -12.51
C VAL A 12 4.59 -4.08 -13.08
N LEU A 13 4.84 -2.99 -12.34
CA LEU A 13 5.71 -1.91 -12.80
C LEU A 13 7.19 -2.31 -12.71
N SER A 14 8.06 -1.59 -13.41
CA SER A 14 9.51 -1.79 -13.29
C SER A 14 10.03 -1.36 -11.90
N GLN A 15 11.27 -1.74 -11.55
CA GLN A 15 11.87 -1.33 -10.27
C GLN A 15 11.98 0.18 -10.18
N SER A 16 12.49 0.80 -11.24
CA SER A 16 12.70 2.24 -11.32
C SER A 16 11.41 3.01 -11.16
N GLU A 17 10.33 2.57 -11.83
CA GLU A 17 9.02 3.20 -11.68
C GLU A 17 8.46 3.02 -10.28
N SER A 18 8.58 1.81 -9.71
CA SER A 18 8.12 1.52 -8.35
C SER A 18 8.84 2.37 -7.31
N ASN A 19 10.16 2.55 -7.46
CA ASN A 19 10.94 3.40 -6.57
C ASN A 19 10.52 4.87 -6.68
N VAL A 20 10.38 5.39 -7.91
CA VAL A 20 9.92 6.77 -8.13
C VAL A 20 8.53 7.00 -7.51
N ILE A 21 7.61 6.04 -7.67
CA ILE A 21 6.28 6.11 -7.07
C ILE A 21 6.35 6.15 -5.55
N LYS A 22 7.13 5.25 -4.94
CA LYS A 22 7.28 5.19 -3.47
C LYS A 22 7.94 6.47 -2.93
N ASP A 23 8.94 7.01 -3.61
CA ASP A 23 9.60 8.26 -3.22
C ASP A 23 8.62 9.44 -3.29
N LEU A 24 7.84 9.56 -4.37
CA LEU A 24 6.81 10.60 -4.50
C LEU A 24 5.73 10.46 -3.43
N TYR A 25 5.29 9.23 -3.17
CA TYR A 25 4.31 8.94 -2.12
C TYR A 25 4.80 9.37 -0.74
N ILE A 26 6.03 9.00 -0.39
CA ILE A 26 6.66 9.37 0.88
C ILE A 26 6.73 10.89 1.02
N ASN A 27 7.20 11.59 -0.02
CA ASN A 27 7.35 13.04 0.01
C ASN A 27 6.02 13.79 0.19
N GLU A 28 4.92 13.24 -0.34
CA GLU A 28 3.63 13.92 -0.33
C GLU A 28 2.76 13.58 0.89
N PHE A 29 2.77 12.31 1.33
CA PHE A 29 1.83 11.82 2.34
C PHE A 29 2.45 11.49 3.69
N ILE A 30 3.77 11.31 3.76
CA ILE A 30 4.45 10.73 4.93
C ILE A 30 5.30 11.78 5.67
N ASP A 31 5.12 11.87 6.98
CA ASP A 31 5.99 12.64 7.86
C ASP A 31 7.30 11.88 8.10
N ALA A 32 8.27 12.07 7.20
CA ALA A 32 9.61 11.52 7.35
C ALA A 32 10.38 12.12 8.56
N GLY A 33 9.85 13.19 9.17
CA GLY A 33 10.33 13.76 10.43
C GLY A 33 9.82 13.04 11.67
N ASN A 34 8.93 12.04 11.53
CA ASN A 34 8.48 11.21 12.64
C ASN A 34 9.62 10.30 13.14
N ALA A 35 9.71 10.11 14.47
CA ALA A 35 10.68 9.18 15.06
C ALA A 35 10.46 7.73 14.58
N HIS A 36 9.21 7.28 14.49
CA HIS A 36 8.87 5.97 13.95
C HIS A 36 9.43 5.79 12.53
N TYR A 37 9.23 6.78 11.64
CA TYR A 37 9.76 6.72 10.28
C TYR A 37 11.28 6.57 10.28
N ARG A 38 11.99 7.42 11.03
CA ARG A 38 13.46 7.38 11.08
C ARG A 38 13.99 6.07 11.62
N ASP A 39 13.38 5.55 12.68
CA ASP A 39 13.91 4.42 13.43
C ASP A 39 13.48 3.07 12.84
N ASN A 40 12.41 3.02 12.04
CA ASN A 40 11.83 1.76 11.55
C ASN A 40 11.62 1.70 10.04
N ILE A 41 11.68 2.81 9.30
CA ILE A 41 11.41 2.84 7.85
C ILE A 41 12.65 3.32 7.09
N ALA A 42 13.27 4.42 7.52
CA ALA A 42 14.49 4.96 6.90
C ALA A 42 15.72 4.06 7.11
N THR A 43 15.71 3.24 8.16
CA THR A 43 16.77 2.27 8.46
C THR A 43 16.36 0.87 8.02
N ILE A 44 17.19 0.27 7.17
CA ILE A 44 17.09 -1.16 6.81
C ILE A 44 17.98 -1.99 7.72
N GLN A 45 17.53 -3.20 8.02
CA GLN A 45 18.25 -4.18 8.82
C GLN A 45 18.30 -5.52 8.09
N GLU A 46 19.29 -6.34 8.45
CA GLU A 46 19.48 -7.66 7.85
C GLU A 46 18.52 -8.67 8.47
N PHE A 47 17.85 -9.43 7.61
CA PHE A 47 16.98 -10.56 7.92
C PHE A 47 17.39 -11.78 7.10
N SER A 48 16.76 -12.94 7.37
CA SER A 48 17.10 -14.18 6.66
C SER A 48 16.87 -14.11 5.14
N ASP A 49 15.96 -13.23 4.69
CA ASP A 49 15.57 -13.05 3.29
C ASP A 49 16.02 -11.70 2.70
N GLY A 50 17.03 -11.05 3.30
CA GLY A 50 17.67 -9.86 2.79
C GLY A 50 17.53 -8.62 3.69
N TRP A 51 17.71 -7.44 3.10
CA TRP A 51 17.66 -6.17 3.82
C TRP A 51 16.29 -5.54 3.70
N HIS A 52 15.62 -5.32 4.84
CA HIS A 52 14.26 -4.82 4.91
C HIS A 52 14.11 -3.81 6.02
N TYR A 53 13.06 -3.00 5.98
CA TYR A 53 12.67 -2.13 7.08
C TYR A 53 11.56 -2.77 7.92
N SER A 54 11.27 -2.19 9.09
CA SER A 54 10.48 -2.79 10.17
C SER A 54 9.20 -2.04 10.55
N GLY A 55 8.98 -0.84 10.02
CA GLY A 55 7.81 0.00 10.31
C GLY A 55 6.83 0.11 9.15
N TYR A 56 5.63 0.62 9.40
CA TYR A 56 4.60 0.79 8.39
C TYR A 56 4.47 2.27 8.00
N LEU A 57 4.43 2.58 6.70
CA LEU A 57 4.27 3.96 6.24
C LEU A 57 2.96 4.59 6.76
N TRP A 58 1.89 3.81 6.90
CA TRP A 58 0.60 4.33 7.36
C TRP A 58 0.64 4.89 8.80
N GLU A 59 1.58 4.46 9.64
CA GLU A 59 1.81 5.03 10.98
C GLU A 59 2.39 6.45 10.93
N CYS A 60 2.87 6.86 9.76
CA CYS A 60 3.55 8.14 9.54
C CYS A 60 2.78 9.08 8.61
N LEU A 61 1.49 8.84 8.33
CA LEU A 61 0.66 9.74 7.51
C LEU A 61 0.58 11.16 8.12
N ILE A 62 0.84 12.20 7.32
CA ILE A 62 0.85 13.61 7.78
C ILE A 62 -0.54 14.06 8.26
N LYS A 63 -1.59 13.76 7.48
CA LYS A 63 -2.97 14.11 7.78
C LYS A 63 -3.89 13.12 7.07
N TYR A 64 -4.74 12.45 7.83
CA TYR A 64 -5.61 11.40 7.31
C TYR A 64 -6.97 11.42 8.00
N GLU A 65 -7.94 10.79 7.36
CA GLU A 65 -9.24 10.47 7.94
C GLU A 65 -9.41 8.95 7.97
N GLN A 66 -9.95 8.43 9.06
CA GLN A 66 -10.32 7.01 9.12
C GLN A 66 -11.65 6.79 8.38
N ILE A 67 -11.66 5.81 7.49
CA ILE A 67 -12.84 5.41 6.72
C ILE A 67 -13.09 3.92 6.84
N THR A 68 -14.28 3.49 6.44
CA THR A 68 -14.61 2.06 6.36
C THR A 68 -14.13 1.45 5.04
N MET A 69 -13.93 0.13 5.02
CA MET A 69 -13.65 -0.62 3.80
C MET A 69 -14.72 -0.39 2.70
N HIS A 70 -15.98 -0.19 3.09
CA HIS A 70 -17.05 0.11 2.14
C HIS A 70 -16.82 1.46 1.46
N GLN A 71 -16.56 2.52 2.24
CA GLN A 71 -16.24 3.85 1.71
C GLN A 71 -14.97 3.82 0.86
N LEU A 72 -13.94 3.08 1.28
CA LEU A 72 -12.71 2.90 0.50
C LEU A 72 -13.03 2.32 -0.88
N LYS A 73 -13.83 1.25 -0.95
CA LYS A 73 -14.25 0.64 -2.22
C LYS A 73 -15.06 1.61 -3.09
N GLU A 74 -16.01 2.34 -2.52
CA GLU A 74 -16.80 3.33 -3.25
C GLU A 74 -15.91 4.43 -3.84
N GLN A 75 -14.97 4.97 -3.06
CA GLN A 75 -14.01 5.97 -3.52
C GLN A 75 -13.09 5.43 -4.62
N LEU A 76 -12.60 4.20 -4.49
CA LEU A 76 -11.75 3.58 -5.52
C LEU A 76 -12.43 3.53 -6.89
N LEU A 77 -13.73 3.25 -6.93
CA LEU A 77 -14.50 3.13 -8.16
C LEU A 77 -14.71 4.45 -8.90
N GLU A 78 -14.36 5.59 -8.30
CA GLU A 78 -14.36 6.90 -8.97
C GLU A 78 -13.15 7.10 -9.90
N PHE A 79 -12.14 6.23 -9.82
CA PHE A 79 -10.90 6.32 -10.60
C PHE A 79 -10.86 5.34 -11.78
N PHE A 80 -10.01 5.64 -12.77
CA PHE A 80 -9.85 4.80 -13.97
C PHE A 80 -8.80 3.71 -13.78
N ASP A 81 -7.59 4.12 -13.38
CA ASP A 81 -6.47 3.24 -13.07
C ASP A 81 -5.86 3.69 -11.75
N VAL A 82 -5.48 2.73 -10.93
CA VAL A 82 -4.78 2.99 -9.66
C VAL A 82 -3.47 2.22 -9.60
N ILE A 83 -2.56 2.78 -8.83
CA ILE A 83 -1.29 2.19 -8.45
C ILE A 83 -1.46 1.64 -7.04
N VAL A 84 -0.99 0.42 -6.81
CA VAL A 84 -0.98 -0.22 -5.50
C VAL A 84 0.44 -0.66 -5.16
N PHE A 85 0.87 -0.40 -3.94
CA PHE A 85 2.11 -0.94 -3.38
C PHE A 85 1.91 -1.24 -1.90
N TRP A 86 2.92 -1.84 -1.27
CA TRP A 86 2.92 -2.27 0.12
C TRP A 86 4.31 -2.12 0.72
N ASP A 87 4.41 -2.37 2.02
CA ASP A 87 5.67 -2.30 2.73
C ASP A 87 6.60 -3.47 2.40
N ASN A 88 7.90 -3.17 2.22
CA ASN A 88 8.92 -4.20 1.98
C ASN A 88 9.39 -4.79 3.31
N HIS A 89 8.54 -5.62 3.92
CA HIS A 89 8.87 -6.39 5.11
C HIS A 89 9.50 -7.75 4.79
N SER A 90 10.36 -8.19 5.71
CA SER A 90 10.93 -9.53 5.71
C SER A 90 9.88 -10.62 5.99
N SER A 91 10.06 -11.80 5.39
CA SER A 91 9.33 -13.01 5.78
C SER A 91 9.57 -13.46 7.22
N ASP A 92 10.65 -13.01 7.86
CA ASP A 92 10.91 -13.27 9.28
C ASP A 92 9.86 -12.63 10.18
N ARG A 93 9.24 -11.54 9.68
CA ARG A 93 8.17 -10.82 10.38
C ARG A 93 6.79 -11.24 9.91
N ILE A 94 6.63 -11.51 8.61
CA ILE A 94 5.36 -11.94 8.02
C ILE A 94 5.42 -13.43 7.70
N VAL A 95 5.02 -14.25 8.68
CA VAL A 95 5.07 -15.72 8.61
C VAL A 95 3.85 -16.35 7.92
N ILE A 96 3.15 -15.58 7.09
CA ILE A 96 2.00 -16.05 6.31
C ILE A 96 2.51 -16.68 5.00
N PRO A 97 2.22 -17.96 4.73
CA PRO A 97 2.63 -18.59 3.48
C PRO A 97 2.04 -17.89 2.24
N ASP A 98 2.87 -17.71 1.21
CA ASP A 98 2.52 -17.05 -0.04
C ASP A 98 1.84 -15.68 0.11
N TYR A 99 2.21 -14.92 1.14
CA TYR A 99 1.62 -13.62 1.46
C TYR A 99 1.77 -12.60 0.32
N TRP A 100 2.96 -12.55 -0.30
CA TRP A 100 3.19 -11.72 -1.47
C TRP A 100 3.03 -12.54 -2.75
N LYS A 101 1.94 -12.28 -3.48
CA LYS A 101 1.70 -12.87 -4.80
C LYS A 101 2.42 -12.13 -5.93
N PHE A 102 2.85 -10.89 -5.68
CA PHE A 102 3.65 -10.07 -6.58
C PHE A 102 5.00 -9.72 -5.93
N PRO A 103 6.02 -9.31 -6.70
CA PRO A 103 7.34 -8.99 -6.14
C PRO A 103 7.27 -7.87 -5.08
N ARG A 104 7.87 -8.09 -3.91
CA ARG A 104 7.74 -7.22 -2.73
C ARG A 104 8.15 -5.76 -2.96
N ASP A 105 9.13 -5.54 -3.82
CA ASP A 105 9.69 -4.24 -4.12
C ASP A 105 8.94 -3.51 -5.24
N ARG A 106 8.00 -4.17 -5.93
CA ARG A 106 7.26 -3.63 -7.07
C ARG A 106 5.91 -3.07 -6.68
N ALA A 107 5.55 -1.97 -7.32
CA ALA A 107 4.18 -1.48 -7.39
C ALA A 107 3.45 -2.18 -8.55
N ILE A 108 2.13 -2.22 -8.46
CA ILE A 108 1.26 -2.72 -9.52
C ILE A 108 0.30 -1.63 -9.98
N LYS A 109 -0.09 -1.68 -11.26
CA LYS A 109 -1.15 -0.85 -11.81
C LYS A 109 -2.33 -1.73 -12.19
N VAL A 110 -3.53 -1.34 -11.79
CA VAL A 110 -4.76 -2.13 -11.96
C VAL A 110 -5.99 -1.23 -12.03
N ALA A 111 -7.01 -1.64 -12.77
CA ALA A 111 -8.30 -0.96 -12.80
C ALA A 111 -9.05 -1.16 -11.47
N PRO A 112 -9.66 -0.12 -10.86
CA PRO A 112 -10.32 -0.23 -9.56
C PRO A 112 -11.40 -1.30 -9.48
N ILE A 113 -12.19 -1.48 -10.55
CA ILE A 113 -13.24 -2.50 -10.62
C ILE A 113 -12.69 -3.92 -10.46
N VAL A 114 -11.48 -4.16 -10.94
CA VAL A 114 -10.80 -5.45 -10.76
C VAL A 114 -10.25 -5.54 -9.33
N LEU A 115 -9.66 -4.46 -8.82
CA LEU A 115 -9.04 -4.45 -7.49
C LEU A 115 -10.04 -4.67 -6.35
N VAL A 116 -11.21 -4.01 -6.38
CA VAL A 116 -12.18 -4.06 -5.26
C VAL A 116 -12.74 -5.46 -4.98
N GLU A 117 -12.73 -6.34 -5.99
CA GLU A 117 -13.17 -7.74 -5.91
C GLU A 117 -12.03 -8.71 -5.55
N ASN A 118 -10.77 -8.25 -5.52
CA ASN A 118 -9.60 -9.12 -5.48
C ASN A 118 -8.53 -8.71 -4.44
N PHE A 119 -8.88 -7.88 -3.45
CA PHE A 119 -7.97 -7.48 -2.37
C PHE A 119 -7.33 -8.65 -1.62
N SER A 120 -7.99 -9.82 -1.56
CA SER A 120 -7.45 -11.01 -0.89
C SER A 120 -6.20 -11.60 -1.58
N TYR A 121 -5.84 -11.14 -2.77
CA TYR A 121 -4.61 -11.53 -3.46
C TYR A 121 -3.44 -10.58 -3.19
N LEU A 122 -3.68 -9.52 -2.44
CA LEU A 122 -2.66 -8.55 -2.04
C LEU A 122 -2.30 -8.74 -0.57
N PRO A 123 -1.13 -8.22 -0.15
CA PRO A 123 -0.82 -8.03 1.26
C PRO A 123 -1.94 -7.31 2.02
N GLU A 124 -1.95 -7.50 3.32
CA GLU A 124 -2.91 -6.83 4.18
C GLU A 124 -2.65 -5.31 4.16
N ASP A 125 -1.42 -4.87 4.42
CA ASP A 125 -1.08 -3.45 4.34
C ASP A 125 -0.80 -3.01 2.90
N ILE A 126 -1.66 -2.17 2.34
CA ILE A 126 -1.49 -1.62 0.99
C ILE A 126 -1.81 -0.12 0.93
N TYR A 127 -1.12 0.53 0.01
CA TYR A 127 -1.23 1.95 -0.31
C TYR A 127 -1.70 2.08 -1.76
N ILE A 128 -2.77 2.83 -1.96
CA ILE A 128 -3.45 2.98 -3.24
C ILE A 128 -3.45 4.47 -3.59
N CYS A 129 -3.01 4.81 -4.80
CA CYS A 129 -3.02 6.18 -5.32
C CYS A 129 -3.09 6.16 -6.86
N ASP A 130 -2.95 7.32 -7.48
CA ASP A 130 -2.66 7.45 -8.91
C ASP A 130 -1.40 8.30 -9.12
N TYR A 131 -1.04 8.57 -10.38
CA TYR A 131 0.13 9.38 -10.72
C TYR A 131 0.02 10.87 -10.34
N SER A 132 -1.14 11.34 -9.88
CA SER A 132 -1.29 12.72 -9.42
C SER A 132 -0.71 12.93 -8.02
N PHE A 133 -0.63 11.87 -7.22
CA PHE A 133 -0.30 11.95 -5.79
C PHE A 133 -1.14 13.00 -5.03
N SER A 134 -2.35 13.31 -5.49
CA SER A 134 -3.23 14.27 -4.80
C SER A 134 -4.14 13.62 -3.76
N TRP A 135 -4.11 12.29 -3.68
CA TRP A 135 -4.88 11.49 -2.75
C TRP A 135 -4.22 10.14 -2.53
N THR A 136 -4.54 9.49 -1.42
CA THR A 136 -4.25 8.07 -1.21
C THR A 136 -5.34 7.41 -0.36
N LEU A 137 -5.60 6.14 -0.67
CA LEU A 137 -6.37 5.23 0.17
C LEU A 137 -5.42 4.19 0.74
N VAL A 138 -5.55 3.92 2.02
CA VAL A 138 -4.68 2.99 2.75
C VAL A 138 -5.54 1.93 3.40
N LEU A 139 -5.16 0.68 3.21
CA LEU A 139 -5.73 -0.47 3.89
C LEU A 139 -4.68 -0.99 4.86
N THR A 140 -5.02 -1.15 6.13
CA THR A 140 -4.09 -1.64 7.17
C THR A 140 -4.43 -3.07 7.58
N HIS A 141 -3.49 -3.83 8.12
CA HIS A 141 -3.81 -5.10 8.78
C HIS A 141 -4.61 -4.93 10.08
N GLU A 142 -4.57 -3.74 10.69
CA GLU A 142 -5.28 -3.43 11.94
C GLU A 142 -6.81 -3.49 11.83
N ASP A 143 -7.45 -3.87 12.93
CA ASP A 143 -8.91 -3.86 13.11
C ASP A 143 -9.33 -3.26 14.46
N ASP A 144 -10.55 -2.70 14.52
CA ASP A 144 -11.11 -2.13 15.75
C ASP A 144 -11.89 -3.16 16.61
N GLY A 145 -11.63 -4.45 16.41
CA GLY A 145 -12.35 -5.59 16.96
C GLY A 145 -13.65 -5.94 16.21
N LYS A 146 -14.03 -5.16 15.19
CA LYS A 146 -15.23 -5.43 14.35
C LYS A 146 -14.96 -5.25 12.88
N ARG A 147 -14.13 -4.28 12.51
CA ARG A 147 -13.91 -3.84 11.15
C ARG A 147 -12.45 -3.49 10.96
N ARG A 148 -11.98 -3.82 9.76
CA ARG A 148 -10.67 -3.42 9.27
C ARG A 148 -10.56 -1.90 9.23
N ILE A 149 -9.44 -1.37 9.71
CA ILE A 149 -9.13 0.04 9.68
C ILE A 149 -8.63 0.42 8.27
N CYS A 150 -9.10 1.56 7.77
CA CYS A 150 -8.69 2.12 6.49
C CYS A 150 -8.51 3.63 6.65
N TYR A 151 -7.62 4.22 5.86
CA TYR A 151 -7.40 5.65 5.85
C TYR A 151 -7.60 6.25 4.46
N ILE A 152 -7.97 7.52 4.43
CA ILE A 152 -7.94 8.36 3.25
C ILE A 152 -7.14 9.63 3.55
N VAL A 153 -6.34 10.04 2.57
CA VAL A 153 -5.81 11.39 2.46
C VAL A 153 -6.35 11.95 1.15
N ASP A 154 -7.05 13.08 1.18
CA ASP A 154 -7.56 13.75 -0.01
C ASP A 154 -7.12 15.22 -0.01
N ASN A 155 -6.03 15.52 -0.72
CA ASN A 155 -5.52 16.88 -0.86
C ASN A 155 -6.25 17.69 -1.93
N ARG A 156 -7.17 17.08 -2.71
CA ARG A 156 -7.97 17.76 -3.75
C ARG A 156 -9.05 18.67 -3.17
N ARG A 157 -9.42 18.47 -1.91
CA ARG A 157 -10.46 19.23 -1.20
C ARG A 157 -9.90 20.44 -0.43
N ARG A 158 -8.65 20.84 -0.70
CA ARG A 158 -8.01 22.02 -0.09
C ARG A 158 -8.29 23.30 -0.86
#